data_AF-A0A7S4RQ02-F1
#
_entry.id   AF-A0A7S4RQ02-F1
#
_cell.length_a   1.000
_cell.length_b   1.000
_cell.length_c   1.000
_cell.angle_alpha   90.00
_cell.angle_beta   90.00
_cell.angle_gamma   90.00
#
_symmetry.space_group_name_H-M   'P 1'
#
loop_
_entity.id
_entity.type
_entity.pdbx_description
1 polymer ?
#
loop_
_entity_poly.entity_id
_entity_poly.type
_entity_poly.pdbx_seq_one_letter_code
_entity_poly.pdbx_strand_id
1 'polypeptide(L)'
;QQYGNDVRNNDVGYGVVNAKNALDMLDSNNFDGCPGTAPTMAPSPFSCSSDEDIMEVRIKTDQYPTETAWILTNTCSNTVVAEAPAGSYTTRNQEYSDKICVPPGGRYSFEITDTFGDGICCSYGEGFYNVFKNDVSEIDGGEFGQEETKTFGQCTETPAPQTPPTPAPQTPAPTSNPTPAPQT
;
A
#
# COMPACT_ATOMS: atom_id res chain seq x y z
N GLN A 1 14.53 -52.43 -3.96
CA GLN A 1 14.99 -51.95 -5.28
C GLN A 1 14.02 -50.86 -5.73
N GLN A 2 14.57 -49.77 -6.27
CA GLN A 2 14.04 -48.48 -6.78
C GLN A 2 12.56 -48.46 -7.28
N TYR A 3 11.73 -47.44 -6.95
CA TYR A 3 11.67 -45.99 -7.34
C TYR A 3 10.92 -45.70 -8.65
N GLY A 4 10.11 -44.63 -8.62
CA GLY A 4 9.46 -43.94 -9.76
C GLY A 4 7.94 -44.16 -9.79
N ASN A 5 7.07 -43.17 -9.56
CA ASN A 5 6.98 -41.94 -10.34
C ASN A 5 6.51 -40.74 -9.50
N ASP A 6 7.22 -39.64 -9.73
CA ASP A 6 7.00 -38.27 -9.29
C ASP A 6 5.84 -37.64 -10.08
N VAL A 7 4.82 -37.14 -9.39
CA VAL A 7 4.02 -36.00 -9.86
C VAL A 7 3.82 -35.07 -8.66
N ARG A 8 4.78 -34.17 -8.46
CA ARG A 8 4.64 -33.00 -7.59
C ARG A 8 3.44 -32.16 -8.04
N ASN A 9 2.39 -32.13 -7.22
CA ASN A 9 1.40 -31.05 -7.23
C ASN A 9 2.11 -29.77 -6.80
N ASN A 10 2.27 -28.84 -7.73
CA ASN A 10 2.89 -27.54 -7.51
C ASN A 10 1.86 -26.51 -7.00
N ASP A 11 1.07 -26.91 -6.00
CA ASP A 11 -0.01 -26.08 -5.45
C ASP A 11 0.50 -25.35 -4.21
N VAL A 12 1.17 -24.22 -4.43
CA VAL A 12 1.52 -23.27 -3.37
C VAL A 12 0.28 -22.46 -3.00
N GLY A 13 -0.61 -23.10 -2.25
CA GLY A 13 -1.68 -22.40 -1.55
C GLY A 13 -1.06 -21.54 -0.43
N TYR A 14 -1.24 -20.21 -0.52
CA TYR A 14 -0.99 -19.31 0.60
C TYR A 14 -2.08 -19.52 1.66
N GLY A 15 -1.86 -20.53 2.52
CA GLY A 15 -2.73 -20.85 3.65
C GLY A 15 -2.14 -20.29 4.95
N VAL A 16 -2.93 -19.46 5.63
CA VAL A 16 -2.68 -18.86 6.95
C VAL A 16 -2.19 -19.93 7.94
N VAL A 17 -0.95 -19.83 8.44
CA VAL A 17 -0.52 -20.69 9.55
C VAL A 17 -1.16 -20.22 10.85
N ASN A 18 -1.97 -21.07 11.46
CA ASN A 18 -2.51 -20.84 12.80
C ASN A 18 -1.35 -20.85 13.82
N ALA A 19 -0.99 -19.67 14.32
CA ALA A 19 0.15 -19.46 15.22
C ALA A 19 0.07 -20.26 16.54
N LYS A 20 -1.10 -20.79 16.91
CA LYS A 20 -1.25 -21.55 18.17
C LYS A 20 -0.73 -22.98 18.13
N ASN A 21 -0.47 -23.55 16.95
CA ASN A 21 0.13 -24.90 16.85
C ASN A 21 1.67 -24.87 16.70
N ALA A 22 2.27 -23.70 16.51
CA ALA A 22 3.72 -23.56 16.35
C ALA A 22 4.47 -23.35 17.68
N LEU A 23 3.75 -23.09 18.78
CA LEU A 23 4.36 -22.86 20.09
C LEU A 23 4.69 -24.15 20.86
N ASP A 24 4.16 -25.30 20.46
CA ASP A 24 4.29 -26.58 21.20
C ASP A 24 5.61 -27.32 20.91
N MET A 25 6.51 -26.75 20.09
CA MET A 25 7.81 -27.34 19.76
C MET A 25 8.98 -26.80 20.58
N LEU A 26 8.75 -25.98 21.62
CA LEU A 26 9.82 -25.38 22.42
C LEU A 26 10.09 -26.01 23.79
N ASP A 27 9.40 -27.10 24.18
CA ASP A 27 9.65 -27.78 25.45
C ASP A 27 10.02 -29.26 25.24
N SER A 28 11.27 -29.52 24.84
CA SER A 28 12.01 -30.74 25.24
C SER A 28 13.45 -30.71 24.72
N ASN A 29 14.39 -30.27 25.55
CA ASN A 29 15.81 -30.49 25.35
C ASN A 29 16.16 -31.96 25.62
N ASN A 30 16.37 -32.81 24.59
CA ASN A 30 17.28 -33.96 24.69
C ASN A 30 17.63 -34.65 23.34
N PHE A 31 18.91 -34.57 22.97
CA PHE A 31 19.79 -35.55 22.30
C PHE A 31 19.16 -36.73 21.50
N ASP A 32 19.33 -36.78 20.17
CA ASP A 32 20.29 -37.63 19.43
C ASP A 32 20.01 -37.56 17.90
N GLY A 33 21.05 -37.79 17.09
CA GLY A 33 21.16 -37.37 15.68
C GLY A 33 19.99 -37.65 14.72
N CYS A 34 19.57 -36.60 14.02
CA CYS A 34 18.89 -36.65 12.72
C CYS A 34 19.54 -35.57 11.83
N PRO A 35 19.84 -35.80 10.54
CA PRO A 35 20.19 -34.71 9.63
C PRO A 35 18.93 -33.86 9.42
N GLY A 36 18.64 -33.01 10.42
CA GLY A 36 17.58 -32.03 10.37
C GLY A 36 17.94 -31.04 9.28
N THR A 37 17.19 -31.08 8.18
CA THR A 37 17.15 -29.96 7.24
C THR A 37 16.94 -28.69 8.05
N ALA A 38 17.90 -27.77 7.98
CA ALA A 38 17.81 -26.49 8.66
C ALA A 38 16.43 -25.86 8.39
N PRO A 39 15.79 -25.24 9.39
CA PRO A 39 14.50 -24.59 9.19
C PRO A 39 14.62 -23.60 8.02
N THR A 40 13.79 -23.77 7.00
CA THR A 40 13.67 -22.83 5.89
C THR A 40 13.37 -21.46 6.49
N MET A 41 14.19 -20.45 6.17
CA MET A 41 13.95 -19.09 6.62
C MET A 41 12.51 -18.69 6.27
N ALA A 42 11.80 -18.11 7.24
CA ALA A 42 10.49 -17.51 6.98
C ALA A 42 10.61 -16.52 5.80
N PRO A 43 9.59 -16.42 4.95
CA PRO A 43 9.60 -15.44 3.87
C PRO A 43 9.79 -14.03 4.45
N SER A 44 10.70 -13.27 3.85
CA SER A 44 10.91 -11.87 4.22
C SER A 44 9.61 -11.09 3.98
N PRO A 45 9.19 -10.20 4.91
CA PRO A 45 8.02 -9.36 4.68
C PRO A 45 8.28 -8.41 3.50
N PHE A 46 7.22 -8.07 2.76
CA PHE A 46 7.28 -7.02 1.74
C PHE A 46 7.64 -5.68 2.40
N SER A 47 8.57 -4.94 1.81
CA SER A 47 9.04 -3.65 2.32
C SER A 47 9.43 -2.74 1.17
N CYS A 48 9.18 -1.44 1.32
CA CYS A 48 9.64 -0.41 0.41
C CYS A 48 10.90 0.28 0.93
N SER A 49 11.44 1.21 0.12
CA SER A 49 12.53 2.08 0.56
C SER A 49 12.07 2.98 1.72
N SER A 50 13.00 3.50 2.51
CA SER A 50 12.67 4.33 3.68
C SER A 50 11.95 5.64 3.36
N ASP A 51 11.98 6.04 2.08
CA ASP A 51 11.38 7.23 1.51
C ASP A 51 10.14 6.92 0.66
N GLU A 52 9.54 5.74 0.79
CA GLU A 52 8.33 5.33 0.09
C GLU A 52 7.24 4.89 1.07
N ASP A 53 5.99 5.06 0.67
CA ASP A 53 4.83 4.53 1.38
C ASP A 53 4.45 3.15 0.79
N ILE A 54 3.99 2.21 1.63
CA ILE A 54 3.40 0.95 1.16
C ILE A 54 1.92 1.20 0.89
N MET A 55 1.50 1.00 -0.35
CA MET A 55 0.10 0.89 -0.72
C MET A 55 -0.29 -0.59 -0.78
N GLU A 56 -1.44 -0.95 -0.24
CA GLU A 56 -2.01 -2.29 -0.36
C GLU A 56 -3.45 -2.20 -0.87
N VAL A 57 -3.74 -2.85 -2.00
CA VAL A 57 -5.10 -3.06 -2.49
C VAL A 57 -5.51 -4.47 -2.12
N ARG A 58 -6.51 -4.61 -1.25
CA ARG A 58 -7.15 -5.90 -0.96
C ARG A 58 -8.44 -6.01 -1.72
N ILE A 59 -8.61 -7.12 -2.46
CA ILE A 59 -9.85 -7.47 -3.15
C ILE A 59 -10.29 -8.83 -2.62
N LYS A 60 -11.50 -8.93 -2.09
CA LYS A 60 -12.20 -10.20 -1.96
C LYS A 60 -13.21 -10.31 -3.10
N THR A 61 -13.04 -11.30 -3.96
CA THR A 61 -13.95 -11.54 -5.07
C THR A 61 -15.29 -12.12 -4.60
N ASP A 62 -16.28 -12.06 -5.47
CA ASP A 62 -17.60 -12.67 -5.30
C ASP A 62 -17.67 -14.02 -6.07
N GLN A 63 -18.83 -14.42 -6.57
CA GLN A 63 -18.98 -15.61 -7.43
C GLN A 63 -18.51 -15.41 -8.87
N TYR A 64 -18.27 -14.17 -9.32
CA TYR A 64 -17.89 -13.82 -10.68
C TYR A 64 -16.56 -13.02 -10.74
N PRO A 65 -15.45 -13.61 -10.23
CA PRO A 65 -14.18 -12.91 -10.03
C PRO A 65 -13.56 -12.31 -11.31
N THR A 66 -13.88 -12.87 -12.48
CA THR A 66 -13.29 -12.44 -13.75
C THR A 66 -13.80 -11.08 -14.22
N GLU A 67 -14.87 -10.57 -13.63
CA GLU A 67 -15.52 -9.31 -14.01
C GLU A 67 -14.86 -8.10 -13.35
N THR A 68 -14.23 -8.31 -12.19
CA THR A 68 -13.56 -7.26 -11.41
C THR A 68 -12.25 -6.82 -12.06
N ALA A 69 -12.11 -5.50 -12.23
CA ALA A 69 -10.86 -4.84 -12.60
C ALA A 69 -10.68 -3.55 -11.79
N TRP A 70 -9.44 -3.08 -11.62
CA TRP A 70 -9.19 -1.80 -10.97
C TRP A 70 -7.93 -1.12 -11.47
N ILE A 71 -7.87 0.20 -11.30
CA ILE A 71 -6.73 1.06 -11.61
C ILE A 71 -6.48 1.98 -10.42
N LEU A 72 -5.23 2.07 -9.98
CA LEU A 72 -4.77 3.03 -8.99
C LEU A 72 -3.87 4.07 -9.65
N THR A 73 -4.29 5.33 -9.61
CA THR A 73 -3.59 6.45 -10.25
C THR A 73 -3.11 7.45 -9.21
N ASN A 74 -1.84 7.85 -9.28
CA ASN A 74 -1.34 9.04 -8.60
C ASN A 74 -1.78 10.27 -9.40
N THR A 75 -2.72 11.03 -8.85
CA THR A 75 -3.33 12.20 -9.51
C THR A 75 -2.47 13.47 -9.40
N CYS A 76 -1.39 13.46 -8.63
CA CYS A 76 -0.44 14.57 -8.59
C CYS A 76 0.50 14.53 -9.80
N SER A 77 0.95 13.34 -10.19
CA SER A 77 1.77 13.10 -11.38
C SER A 77 0.96 12.68 -12.61
N ASN A 78 -0.32 12.35 -12.45
CA ASN A 78 -1.17 11.73 -13.47
C ASN A 78 -0.59 10.43 -14.03
N THR A 79 -0.10 9.56 -13.14
CA THR A 79 0.51 8.27 -13.50
C THR A 79 -0.22 7.11 -12.85
N VAL A 80 -0.55 6.08 -13.63
CA VAL A 80 -1.00 4.79 -13.10
C VAL A 80 0.15 4.16 -12.32
N VAL A 81 -0.08 3.82 -11.05
CA VAL A 81 0.93 3.20 -10.17
C VAL A 81 0.72 1.71 -10.03
N ALA A 82 -0.51 1.24 -10.20
CA ALA A 82 -0.88 -0.17 -10.19
C ALA A 82 -2.23 -0.37 -10.87
N GLU A 83 -2.47 -1.57 -11.42
CA GLU A 83 -3.73 -1.96 -12.01
C GLU A 83 -3.89 -3.48 -12.02
N ALA A 84 -5.12 -3.96 -12.02
CA ALA A 84 -5.48 -5.34 -12.33
C ALA A 84 -6.61 -5.32 -13.37
N PRO A 85 -6.37 -5.76 -14.61
CA PRO A 85 -7.43 -5.81 -15.64
C PRO A 85 -8.45 -6.92 -15.36
N ALA A 86 -9.61 -6.85 -16.01
CA ALA A 86 -10.63 -7.90 -15.93
C ALA A 86 -10.04 -9.25 -16.35
N GLY A 87 -10.45 -10.32 -15.64
CA GLY A 87 -9.89 -11.66 -15.80
C GLY A 87 -8.59 -11.92 -15.02
N SER A 88 -8.06 -10.92 -14.29
CA SER A 88 -6.91 -11.14 -13.38
C SER A 88 -7.26 -12.07 -12.23
N TYR A 89 -8.52 -12.05 -11.78
CA TYR A 89 -9.01 -12.93 -10.74
C TYR A 89 -9.88 -14.05 -11.32
N THR A 90 -9.63 -15.29 -10.89
CA THR A 90 -10.31 -16.48 -11.42
C THR A 90 -10.92 -17.36 -10.34
N THR A 91 -10.57 -17.12 -9.08
CA THR A 91 -11.07 -17.90 -7.95
C THR A 91 -12.19 -17.13 -7.25
N ARG A 92 -13.30 -17.81 -7.00
CA ARG A 92 -14.49 -17.24 -6.37
C ARG A 92 -14.28 -17.08 -4.87
N ASN A 93 -14.84 -16.03 -4.29
CA ASN A 93 -14.79 -15.77 -2.85
C ASN A 93 -13.37 -15.78 -2.25
N GLN A 94 -12.37 -15.39 -3.05
CA GLN A 94 -10.97 -15.40 -2.68
C GLN A 94 -10.49 -13.99 -2.40
N GLU A 95 -9.70 -13.84 -1.35
CA GLU A 95 -9.01 -12.58 -1.04
C GLU A 95 -7.64 -12.53 -1.73
N TYR A 96 -7.38 -11.42 -2.40
CA TYR A 96 -6.14 -11.05 -3.07
C TYR A 96 -5.59 -9.79 -2.42
N SER A 97 -4.26 -9.69 -2.34
CA SER A 97 -3.54 -8.56 -1.75
C SER A 97 -2.39 -8.18 -2.67
N ASP A 98 -2.50 -6.98 -3.25
CA ASP A 98 -1.49 -6.38 -4.12
C ASP A 98 -0.80 -5.25 -3.37
N LYS A 99 0.51 -5.41 -3.09
CA LYS A 99 1.34 -4.42 -2.38
C LYS A 99 2.29 -3.72 -3.33
N ILE A 100 2.30 -2.39 -3.29
CA ILE A 100 3.07 -1.53 -4.21
C ILE A 100 3.75 -0.42 -3.42
N CYS A 101 4.99 -0.11 -3.77
CA CYS A 101 5.70 1.04 -3.25
C CYS A 101 5.30 2.29 -4.02
N VAL A 102 4.90 3.34 -3.31
CA VAL A 102 4.51 4.61 -3.91
C VAL A 102 5.30 5.77 -3.30
N PRO A 103 5.49 6.88 -4.03
CA PRO A 103 6.13 8.06 -3.47
C PRO A 103 5.44 8.55 -2.19
N PRO A 104 6.21 9.15 -1.27
CA PRO A 104 5.70 9.58 0.02
C PRO A 104 4.83 10.82 -0.19
N GLY A 105 3.64 10.79 0.40
CA GLY A 105 2.64 11.81 0.10
C GLY A 105 2.14 11.74 -1.35
N GLY A 106 0.99 12.34 -1.61
CA GLY A 106 0.31 12.21 -2.89
C GLY A 106 -1.18 12.01 -2.72
N ARG A 107 -1.89 12.28 -3.80
CA ARG A 107 -3.34 12.07 -3.92
C ARG A 107 -3.59 10.97 -4.92
N TYR A 108 -4.29 9.94 -4.50
CA TYR A 108 -4.55 8.75 -5.28
C TYR A 108 -6.02 8.66 -5.66
N SER A 109 -6.29 8.13 -6.84
CA SER A 109 -7.62 7.77 -7.32
C SER A 109 -7.63 6.27 -7.55
N PHE A 110 -8.54 5.58 -6.87
CA PHE A 110 -8.81 4.17 -7.07
C PHE A 110 -10.13 4.05 -7.82
N GLU A 111 -10.06 3.46 -9.00
CA GLU A 111 -11.21 3.16 -9.85
C GLU A 111 -11.34 1.64 -9.91
N ILE A 112 -12.49 1.12 -9.50
CA ILE A 112 -12.85 -0.29 -9.62
C ILE A 112 -14.03 -0.43 -10.58
N THR A 113 -14.00 -1.47 -11.40
CA THR A 113 -15.02 -1.75 -12.41
C THR A 113 -15.45 -3.20 -12.33
N ASP A 114 -16.71 -3.42 -12.70
CA ASP A 114 -17.32 -4.73 -12.87
C ASP A 114 -18.01 -4.79 -14.23
N THR A 115 -17.61 -5.75 -15.07
CA THR A 115 -18.08 -5.81 -16.46
C THR A 115 -19.55 -6.21 -16.61
N PHE A 116 -20.15 -6.87 -15.61
CA PHE A 116 -21.56 -7.25 -15.61
C PHE A 116 -22.44 -6.16 -14.98
N GLY A 117 -21.88 -5.41 -14.03
CA GLY A 117 -22.41 -4.16 -13.52
C GLY A 117 -23.28 -4.29 -12.28
N ASP A 118 -23.15 -5.39 -11.56
CA ASP A 118 -23.75 -5.64 -10.24
C ASP A 118 -22.76 -5.47 -9.08
N GLY A 119 -21.51 -5.13 -9.40
CA GLY A 119 -20.42 -4.96 -8.44
C GLY A 119 -19.98 -6.28 -7.84
N ILE A 120 -19.19 -6.21 -6.78
CA ILE A 120 -18.56 -7.41 -6.17
C ILE A 120 -19.26 -7.84 -4.87
N CYS A 121 -20.47 -7.35 -4.60
CA CYS A 121 -21.18 -7.61 -3.34
C CYS A 121 -22.64 -8.06 -3.51
N CYS A 122 -23.04 -8.79 -2.47
CA CYS A 122 -24.35 -8.86 -1.85
C CYS A 122 -25.21 -9.99 -2.40
N SER A 123 -25.65 -9.90 -3.65
CA SER A 123 -26.54 -10.94 -4.23
C SER A 123 -25.79 -12.20 -4.65
N TYR A 124 -24.55 -12.03 -5.14
CA TYR A 124 -23.75 -13.11 -5.71
C TYR A 124 -22.45 -13.37 -4.94
N GLY A 125 -22.32 -12.83 -3.73
CA GLY A 125 -21.17 -13.08 -2.85
C GLY A 125 -20.83 -11.86 -2.02
N GLU A 126 -20.21 -12.06 -0.87
CA GLU A 126 -19.81 -10.97 0.03
C GLU A 126 -18.35 -10.59 -0.27
N GLY A 127 -18.11 -10.10 -1.48
CA GLY A 127 -16.85 -9.52 -1.90
C GLY A 127 -16.72 -8.06 -1.47
N PHE A 128 -15.50 -7.55 -1.51
CA PHE A 128 -15.17 -6.18 -1.12
C PHE A 128 -13.82 -5.75 -1.69
N TYR A 129 -13.57 -4.44 -1.66
CA TYR A 129 -12.22 -3.90 -1.75
C TYR A 129 -11.88 -3.05 -0.53
N ASN A 130 -10.59 -2.98 -0.21
CA ASN A 130 -10.06 -2.03 0.77
C ASN A 130 -8.65 -1.62 0.34
N VAL A 131 -8.40 -0.32 0.30
CA VAL A 131 -7.09 0.25 -0.03
C VAL A 131 -6.47 0.83 1.24
N PHE A 132 -5.27 0.34 1.55
CA PHE A 132 -4.49 0.75 2.71
C PHE A 132 -3.26 1.54 2.27
N LYS A 133 -2.90 2.51 3.09
CA LYS A 133 -1.62 3.21 3.02
C LYS A 133 -0.91 3.04 4.36
N ASN A 134 0.28 2.42 4.35
CA ASN A 134 1.05 2.11 5.56
C ASN A 134 0.19 1.42 6.65
N ASP A 135 -0.54 0.37 6.26
CA ASP A 135 -1.47 -0.41 7.10
C ASP A 135 -2.70 0.36 7.64
N VAL A 136 -2.90 1.62 7.23
CA VAL A 136 -4.10 2.40 7.54
C VAL A 136 -5.09 2.31 6.38
N SER A 137 -6.33 1.90 6.64
CA SER A 137 -7.39 1.87 5.63
C SER A 137 -7.80 3.29 5.25
N GLU A 138 -7.70 3.60 3.96
CA GLU A 138 -8.00 4.93 3.41
C GLU A 138 -9.39 4.97 2.75
N ILE A 139 -9.73 3.90 2.01
CA ILE A 139 -11.02 3.72 1.34
C ILE A 139 -11.41 2.24 1.32
N ASP A 140 -12.72 1.98 1.36
CA ASP A 140 -13.29 0.65 1.26
C ASP A 140 -14.63 0.68 0.52
N GLY A 141 -15.07 -0.48 0.03
CA GLY A 141 -16.34 -0.62 -0.67
C GLY A 141 -16.58 -2.04 -1.20
N GLY A 142 -17.59 -2.18 -2.05
CA GLY A 142 -17.94 -3.46 -2.67
C GLY A 142 -19.31 -3.46 -3.33
N GLU A 143 -20.26 -2.68 -2.80
CA GLU A 143 -21.57 -2.45 -3.39
C GLU A 143 -21.52 -1.27 -4.36
N PHE A 144 -21.32 -1.56 -5.63
CA PHE A 144 -21.37 -0.59 -6.74
C PHE A 144 -22.01 -1.25 -7.96
N GLY A 145 -22.29 -0.46 -9.02
CA GLY A 145 -22.81 -1.00 -10.27
C GLY A 145 -21.68 -1.43 -11.20
N GLN A 146 -21.51 -0.69 -12.30
CA GLN A 146 -20.43 -0.93 -13.26
C GLN A 146 -19.07 -0.40 -12.81
N GLU A 147 -19.06 0.68 -12.04
CA GLU A 147 -17.82 1.31 -11.58
C GLU A 147 -18.02 2.07 -10.27
N GLU A 148 -16.93 2.24 -9.53
CA GLU A 148 -16.82 3.18 -8.42
C GLU A 148 -15.43 3.80 -8.42
N THR A 149 -15.37 5.11 -8.19
CA THR A 149 -14.10 5.83 -8.05
C THR A 149 -14.07 6.56 -6.72
N LYS A 150 -13.03 6.29 -5.92
CA LYS A 150 -12.75 6.99 -4.67
C LYS A 150 -11.35 7.58 -4.68
N THR A 151 -11.21 8.77 -4.10
CA THR A 151 -9.92 9.47 -4.00
C THR A 151 -9.53 9.72 -2.56
N PHE A 152 -8.24 9.59 -2.26
CA PHE A 152 -7.68 9.82 -0.93
C PHE A 152 -6.28 10.44 -1.01
N GLY A 153 -5.76 10.92 0.13
CA GLY A 153 -4.49 11.65 0.18
C GLY A 153 -4.58 13.08 -0.40
N GLN A 154 -3.44 13.77 -0.47
CA GLN A 154 -3.32 15.16 -0.93
C GLN A 154 -1.98 15.34 -1.67
N CYS A 155 -1.95 16.20 -2.68
CA CYS A 155 -0.70 16.60 -3.32
C CYS A 155 0.07 17.53 -2.40
N THR A 156 1.02 16.99 -1.65
CA THR A 156 1.99 17.80 -0.90
C THR A 156 3.03 18.27 -1.90
N GLU A 157 2.95 19.52 -2.33
CA GLU A 157 4.11 20.14 -2.98
C GLU A 157 5.26 20.14 -1.97
N THR A 158 6.41 19.59 -2.35
CA THR A 158 7.66 19.90 -1.66
C THR A 158 7.75 21.42 -1.60
N PRO A 159 7.89 22.05 -0.41
CA PRO A 159 8.03 23.50 -0.34
C PRO A 159 9.17 23.88 -1.29
N ALA A 160 8.88 24.77 -2.26
CA ALA A 160 9.94 25.38 -3.05
C ALA A 160 11.00 25.90 -2.07
N PRO A 161 12.32 25.80 -2.39
CA PRO A 161 13.35 26.36 -1.54
C PRO A 161 12.97 27.80 -1.22
N GLN A 162 12.51 28.05 0.01
CA GLN A 162 12.16 29.40 0.42
C GLN A 162 13.48 30.13 0.42
N THR A 163 13.66 31.06 -0.52
CA THR A 163 14.76 32.01 -0.44
C THR A 163 14.67 32.64 0.95
N PRO A 164 15.78 32.74 1.70
CA PRO A 164 15.78 33.39 3.00
C PRO A 164 15.05 34.73 2.88
N PRO A 165 14.22 35.11 3.88
CA PRO A 165 13.50 36.37 3.82
C PRO A 165 14.50 37.50 3.56
N THR A 166 14.33 38.21 2.45
CA THR A 166 15.12 39.41 2.14
C THR A 166 15.01 40.34 3.34
N PRO A 167 16.12 40.74 3.99
CA PRO A 167 16.06 41.68 5.09
C PRO A 167 15.32 42.94 4.64
N ALA A 168 14.37 43.40 5.46
CA ALA A 168 13.68 44.66 5.19
C ALA A 168 14.71 45.79 4.99
N PRO A 169 14.48 46.74 4.06
CA PRO A 169 15.34 47.91 3.91
C PRO A 169 15.47 48.62 5.26
N GLN A 170 16.66 48.59 5.86
CA GLN A 170 16.92 49.38 7.05
C GLN A 170 16.90 50.85 6.64
N THR A 171 15.91 51.59 7.13
CA THR A 171 15.88 53.04 6.99
C THR A 171 17.07 53.61 7.79
N PRO A 172 17.94 54.47 7.19
CA PRO A 172 19.02 55.09 7.94
C PRO A 172 18.48 55.81 9.17
N ALA A 173 19.04 55.54 10.34
CA ALA A 173 18.69 56.26 11.56
C ALA A 173 18.99 57.77 11.37
N PRO A 174 18.10 58.68 11.81
CA PRO A 174 18.34 60.10 11.73
C PRO A 174 19.52 60.49 12.62
N THR A 175 20.54 61.10 12.01
CA THR A 175 21.73 61.63 12.71
C THR A 175 21.35 62.91 13.46
N SER A 176 21.10 62.79 14.76
CA SER A 176 20.98 63.93 15.67
C SER A 176 22.37 64.45 16.04
N ASN A 177 22.91 65.36 15.23
CA ASN A 177 24.10 66.13 15.60
C ASN A 177 23.65 67.50 16.14
N PRO A 178 23.75 67.79 17.44
CA PRO A 178 23.41 69.11 17.97
C PRO A 178 24.51 70.12 17.64
N THR A 179 24.11 71.25 17.06
CA THR A 179 24.94 72.44 16.81
C THR A 179 25.41 73.05 18.15
N PRO A 180 26.70 73.39 18.33
CA PRO A 180 27.15 74.05 19.56
C PRO A 180 26.57 75.47 19.70
N ALA A 181 26.23 75.84 20.93
CA ALA A 181 25.70 77.15 21.27
C ALA A 181 26.75 78.28 21.06
N PRO A 182 26.32 79.52 20.71
CA PRO A 182 27.22 80.66 20.62
C PRO A 182 27.69 81.09 22.01
N GLN A 183 29.01 81.22 22.20
CA GLN A 183 29.60 81.86 23.38
C GLN A 183 29.60 83.39 23.18
N THR A 184 29.14 84.12 24.20
CA THR A 184 29.35 85.56 24.40
C THR A 184 30.46 85.81 25.39
#